data_AF-A0A387BMR4-F1
#
_entry.id   AF-A0A387BMR4-F1
#
_cell.length_a   1.000
_cell.length_b   1.000
_cell.length_c   1.000
_cell.angle_alpha   90.00
_cell.angle_beta   90.00
_cell.angle_gamma   90.00
#
_symmetry.space_group_name_H-M   'P 1'
#
loop_
_entity.id
_entity.type
_entity.pdbx_description
1 polymer ?
#
loop_
_entity_poly.entity_id
_entity_poly.type
_entity_poly.pdbx_seq_one_letter_code
_entity_poly.pdbx_strand_id
1 'polypeptide(L)'
;MEKIKNSELYYKIKFIKNIMGGNQEFSIIFESDNKEEYKLYFGPVYEMRYTVEMANISRFSDAKFIEELSTDILLIENSDYVNSLEEAMVYAYSLENIKHYFIHDEMDTVIDVLANGEPRIEKISKSESTDLLKKEVKHLKWWDNNENISLIQKELEDLRAYKLKREQEDKKAREDEIARNSFGF
;
A
#
# COMPACT_ATOMS: atom_id res chain seq x y z
N MET A 1 -15.58 -10.50 -20.27
CA MET A 1 -14.16 -10.86 -20.42
C MET A 1 -13.37 -9.57 -20.35
N GLU A 2 -12.50 -9.47 -19.35
CA GLU A 2 -11.63 -8.31 -19.14
C GLU A 2 -10.78 -8.04 -20.39
N LYS A 3 -10.50 -6.76 -20.68
CA LYS A 3 -9.62 -6.34 -21.77
C LYS A 3 -8.57 -5.38 -21.25
N ILE A 4 -7.31 -5.60 -21.64
CA ILE A 4 -6.19 -4.73 -21.28
C ILE A 4 -5.92 -3.79 -22.46
N LYS A 5 -5.78 -2.50 -22.18
CA LYS A 5 -5.36 -1.50 -23.16
C LYS A 5 -4.36 -0.51 -22.56
N ASN A 6 -3.68 0.23 -23.44
CA ASN A 6 -2.85 1.36 -23.02
C ASN A 6 -3.69 2.36 -22.21
N SER A 7 -3.15 2.84 -21.09
CA SER A 7 -3.68 4.06 -20.49
C SER A 7 -3.30 5.28 -21.35
N GLU A 8 -3.88 6.44 -21.02
CA GLU A 8 -3.48 7.72 -21.62
C GLU A 8 -2.09 8.19 -21.16
N LEU A 9 -1.53 7.55 -20.11
CA LEU A 9 -0.20 7.84 -19.58
C LEU A 9 0.83 6.95 -20.27
N TYR A 10 1.43 7.45 -21.36
CA TYR A 10 2.41 6.71 -22.14
C TYR A 10 3.80 6.72 -21.50
N TYR A 11 3.99 5.89 -20.47
CA TYR A 11 5.28 5.71 -19.79
C TYR A 11 5.72 4.25 -19.84
N LYS A 12 7.01 4.07 -20.15
CA LYS A 12 7.73 2.83 -19.91
C LYS A 12 8.47 2.93 -18.58
N ILE A 13 8.25 1.94 -17.73
CA ILE A 13 8.71 1.88 -16.35
C ILE A 13 9.85 0.88 -16.28
N LYS A 14 11.05 1.40 -16.10
CA LYS A 14 12.23 0.58 -15.94
C LYS A 14 12.24 -0.14 -14.59
N PHE A 15 12.01 0.63 -13.52
CA PHE A 15 11.88 0.07 -12.18
C PHE A 15 11.07 0.96 -11.26
N ILE A 16 10.26 0.33 -10.42
CA ILE A 16 9.53 0.98 -9.34
C ILE A 16 10.46 1.08 -8.12
N LYS A 17 10.76 2.32 -7.71
CA LYS A 17 11.69 2.64 -6.62
C LYS A 17 11.01 2.59 -5.26
N ASN A 18 9.77 3.07 -5.20
CA ASN A 18 9.06 3.23 -3.95
C ASN A 18 7.55 3.11 -4.18
N ILE A 19 6.87 2.51 -3.22
CA ILE A 19 5.43 2.34 -3.18
C ILE A 19 4.94 2.92 -1.87
N MET A 20 4.05 3.91 -1.95
CA MET A 20 3.51 4.60 -0.79
C MET A 20 1.99 4.57 -0.82
N GLY A 21 1.36 4.29 0.32
CA GLY A 21 -0.09 4.31 0.45
C GLY A 21 -0.53 4.80 1.82
N GLY A 22 -1.71 5.41 1.88
CA GLY A 22 -2.33 5.89 3.11
C GLY A 22 -3.49 6.85 2.83
N ASN A 23 -4.45 6.95 3.75
CA ASN A 23 -5.60 7.88 3.67
C ASN A 23 -6.37 7.84 2.33
N GLN A 24 -6.63 6.64 1.79
CA GLN A 24 -7.26 6.44 0.47
C GLN A 24 -6.45 6.99 -0.72
N GLU A 25 -5.16 7.23 -0.54
CA GLU A 25 -4.24 7.62 -1.58
C GLU A 25 -3.21 6.51 -1.80
N PHE A 26 -2.74 6.40 -3.03
CA PHE A 26 -1.65 5.51 -3.41
C PHE A 26 -0.73 6.23 -4.39
N SER A 27 0.57 6.01 -4.26
CA SER A 27 1.52 6.54 -5.23
C SER A 27 2.73 5.64 -5.36
N ILE A 28 3.28 5.62 -6.56
CA ILE A 28 4.55 4.98 -6.85
C ILE A 28 5.55 6.02 -7.34
N ILE A 29 6.80 5.82 -6.96
CA ILE A 29 7.94 6.52 -7.56
C ILE A 29 8.63 5.51 -8.46
N PHE A 30 8.86 5.89 -9.71
CA PHE A 30 9.48 5.01 -10.69
C PHE A 30 10.50 5.76 -11.55
N GLU A 31 11.44 5.01 -12.10
CA GLU A 31 12.35 5.50 -13.13
C GLU A 31 11.88 5.04 -14.51
N SER A 32 11.83 5.95 -15.47
CA SER A 32 11.56 5.61 -16.87
C SER A 32 12.81 5.14 -17.61
N ASP A 33 12.64 4.60 -18.82
CA ASP A 33 13.76 4.18 -19.69
C ASP A 33 14.77 5.31 -19.96
N ASN A 34 14.29 6.55 -19.95
CA ASN A 34 15.12 7.75 -20.13
C ASN A 34 15.87 8.16 -18.85
N LYS A 35 15.83 7.34 -17.79
CA LYS A 35 16.42 7.60 -16.46
C LYS A 35 15.86 8.84 -15.77
N GLU A 36 14.62 9.19 -16.08
CA GLU A 36 13.90 10.27 -15.41
C GLU A 36 13.01 9.67 -14.32
N GLU A 37 12.95 10.34 -13.16
CA GLU A 37 12.11 9.91 -12.06
C GLU A 37 10.74 10.59 -12.13
N TYR A 38 9.70 9.80 -11.90
CA TYR A 38 8.33 10.27 -11.84
C TYR A 38 7.64 9.75 -10.60
N LYS A 39 6.65 10.50 -10.14
CA LYS A 39 5.67 10.07 -9.16
C LYS A 39 4.32 9.91 -9.86
N LEU A 40 3.78 8.70 -9.83
CA LEU A 40 2.42 8.41 -10.26
C LEU A 40 1.53 8.34 -9.01
N TYR A 41 0.42 9.07 -9.03
CA TYR A 41 -0.48 9.23 -7.90
C TYR A 41 -1.90 8.82 -8.28
N PHE A 42 -2.54 8.08 -7.37
CA PHE A 42 -3.92 7.61 -7.43
C PHE A 42 -4.66 8.08 -6.17
N GLY A 43 -5.91 8.48 -6.34
CA GLY A 43 -6.76 8.83 -5.20
C GLY A 43 -8.10 9.41 -5.63
N PRO A 44 -9.21 9.07 -4.95
CA PRO A 44 -9.35 8.02 -3.93
C PRO A 44 -9.10 6.58 -4.42
N VAL A 45 -8.52 5.73 -3.59
CA VAL A 45 -8.20 4.30 -3.88
C VAL A 45 -9.09 3.39 -3.03
N TYR A 46 -9.72 2.43 -3.70
CA TYR A 46 -10.62 1.45 -3.08
C TYR A 46 -9.92 0.13 -2.77
N GLU A 47 -9.06 -0.31 -3.68
CA GLU A 47 -8.29 -1.53 -3.51
C GLU A 47 -6.94 -1.41 -4.21
N MET A 48 -5.90 -1.97 -3.61
CA MET A 48 -4.57 -2.06 -4.19
C MET A 48 -3.94 -3.38 -3.80
N ARG A 49 -3.32 -4.06 -4.76
CA ARG A 49 -2.53 -5.26 -4.57
C ARG A 49 -1.23 -5.12 -5.35
N TYR A 50 -0.13 -5.54 -4.76
CA TYR A 50 1.14 -5.63 -5.48
C TYR A 50 1.79 -6.99 -5.22
N THR A 51 2.51 -7.48 -6.21
CA THR A 51 3.16 -8.78 -6.17
C THR A 51 4.34 -8.82 -7.13
N VAL A 52 5.18 -9.84 -7.02
CA VAL A 52 6.20 -10.16 -8.03
C VAL A 52 5.59 -11.16 -9.01
N GLU A 53 5.79 -10.95 -10.31
CA GLU A 53 5.04 -11.49 -11.44
C GLU A 53 4.84 -13.02 -11.37
N MET A 54 5.83 -13.76 -10.85
CA MET A 54 5.74 -15.21 -10.63
C MET A 54 4.46 -15.67 -9.89
N ALA A 55 3.88 -14.82 -9.03
CA ALA A 55 2.62 -15.12 -8.34
C ALA A 55 1.36 -14.67 -9.13
N ASN A 56 1.47 -13.72 -10.07
CA ASN A 56 0.35 -13.18 -10.86
C ASN A 56 0.22 -13.80 -12.27
N ILE A 57 1.21 -14.60 -12.71
CA ILE A 57 1.19 -15.36 -13.99
C ILE A 57 -0.13 -16.12 -14.17
N SER A 58 -0.78 -16.60 -13.11
CA SER A 58 -2.04 -17.36 -13.24
C SER A 58 -3.23 -16.53 -13.70
N ARG A 59 -3.32 -15.23 -13.33
CA ARG A 59 -4.49 -14.38 -13.60
C ARG A 59 -4.49 -13.80 -15.00
N PHE A 60 -3.31 -13.52 -15.54
CA PHE A 60 -3.13 -12.91 -16.85
C PHE A 60 -2.24 -13.78 -17.76
N SER A 61 -2.22 -15.11 -17.58
CA SER A 61 -1.36 -16.07 -18.32
C SER A 61 -1.43 -15.99 -19.86
N ASP A 62 -2.40 -15.26 -20.42
CA ASP A 62 -2.45 -14.88 -21.83
C ASP A 62 -1.67 -13.58 -22.16
N ALA A 63 -0.80 -13.12 -21.26
CA ALA A 63 0.00 -11.88 -21.30
C ALA A 63 1.01 -11.75 -22.45
N LYS A 64 0.99 -12.64 -23.45
CA LYS A 64 1.72 -12.43 -24.72
C LYS A 64 1.38 -11.09 -25.38
N PHE A 65 0.23 -10.49 -25.03
CA PHE A 65 -0.19 -9.17 -25.50
C PHE A 65 0.56 -7.99 -24.85
N ILE A 66 1.21 -8.16 -23.70
CA ILE A 66 1.82 -7.03 -22.95
C ILE A 66 3.05 -6.47 -23.69
N GLU A 67 3.81 -7.32 -24.39
CA GLU A 67 4.98 -6.88 -25.18
C GLU A 67 4.61 -5.93 -26.35
N GLU A 68 3.36 -5.97 -26.84
CA GLU A 68 2.89 -5.07 -27.90
C GLU A 68 2.40 -3.71 -27.36
N LEU A 69 2.28 -3.55 -26.04
CA LEU A 69 1.74 -2.35 -25.42
C LEU A 69 2.82 -1.27 -25.26
N SER A 70 2.45 -0.03 -25.59
CA SER A 70 3.37 1.11 -25.62
C SER A 70 3.63 1.74 -24.25
N THR A 71 2.99 1.24 -23.20
CA THR A 71 3.14 1.72 -21.83
C THR A 71 3.02 0.57 -20.85
N ASP A 72 3.64 0.74 -19.68
CA ASP A 72 3.55 -0.21 -18.57
C ASP A 72 2.53 0.25 -17.51
N ILE A 73 1.75 1.30 -17.82
CA ILE A 73 0.58 1.74 -17.07
C ILE A 73 -0.65 1.42 -17.93
N LEU A 74 -1.36 0.35 -17.58
CA LEU A 74 -2.44 -0.23 -18.37
C LEU A 74 -3.80 -0.01 -17.70
N LEU A 75 -4.84 0.11 -18.51
CA LEU A 75 -6.23 0.16 -18.05
C LEU A 75 -6.92 -1.16 -18.37
N ILE A 76 -7.58 -1.75 -17.37
CA ILE A 76 -8.42 -2.94 -17.51
C ILE A 76 -9.87 -2.50 -17.71
N GLU A 77 -10.38 -2.73 -18.92
CA GLU A 77 -11.80 -2.52 -19.26
C GLU A 77 -12.64 -3.75 -18.91
N ASN A 78 -13.91 -3.50 -18.53
CA ASN A 78 -14.86 -4.52 -18.10
C ASN A 78 -14.30 -5.39 -16.96
N SER A 79 -13.61 -4.74 -16.02
CA SER A 79 -12.99 -5.38 -14.86
C SER A 79 -14.03 -6.14 -14.03
N ASP A 80 -13.82 -7.44 -13.86
CA ASP A 80 -14.66 -8.28 -13.02
C ASP A 80 -14.59 -7.81 -11.55
N TYR A 81 -13.44 -7.24 -11.15
CA TYR A 81 -13.28 -6.63 -9.83
C TYR A 81 -14.20 -5.42 -9.64
N VAL A 82 -14.23 -4.51 -10.61
CA VAL A 82 -15.12 -3.34 -10.54
C VAL A 82 -16.57 -3.79 -10.49
N ASN A 83 -16.96 -4.72 -11.38
CA ASN A 83 -18.33 -5.27 -11.40
C ASN A 83 -18.71 -5.91 -10.06
N SER A 84 -17.81 -6.69 -9.45
CA SER A 84 -18.05 -7.34 -8.15
C SER A 84 -18.13 -6.33 -6.98
N LEU A 85 -17.40 -5.21 -7.07
CA LEU A 85 -17.49 -4.12 -6.10
C LEU A 85 -18.82 -3.39 -6.20
N GLU A 86 -19.36 -3.19 -7.41
CA GLU A 86 -20.70 -2.63 -7.59
C GLU A 86 -21.78 -3.49 -6.91
N GLU A 87 -21.66 -4.81 -7.01
CA GLU A 87 -22.56 -5.75 -6.35
C GLU A 87 -22.43 -5.74 -4.82
N ALA A 88 -21.22 -5.52 -4.29
CA ALA A 88 -20.92 -5.58 -2.86
C ALA A 88 -21.09 -4.25 -2.11
N MET A 89 -20.94 -3.10 -2.77
CA MET A 89 -20.84 -1.77 -2.13
C MET A 89 -21.98 -0.82 -2.48
N VAL A 90 -23.22 -1.27 -2.36
CA VAL A 90 -24.44 -0.50 -2.70
C VAL A 90 -24.65 0.78 -1.87
N TYR A 91 -23.91 1.01 -0.76
CA TYR A 91 -24.25 2.08 0.19
C TYR A 91 -23.14 3.03 0.66
N ALA A 92 -21.88 2.86 0.24
CA ALA A 92 -20.77 3.62 0.85
C ALA A 92 -20.03 4.58 -0.09
N TYR A 93 -20.04 4.36 -1.41
CA TYR A 93 -19.20 5.12 -2.34
C TYR A 93 -19.89 5.32 -3.70
N SER A 94 -19.60 6.45 -4.37
CA SER A 94 -19.97 6.61 -5.78
C SER A 94 -19.03 5.76 -6.64
N LEU A 95 -19.60 4.81 -7.36
CA LEU A 95 -18.88 3.85 -8.21
C LEU A 95 -18.69 4.36 -9.65
N GLU A 96 -19.32 5.49 -10.00
CA GLU A 96 -19.48 5.97 -11.39
C GLU A 96 -18.17 6.23 -12.15
N ASN A 97 -17.03 6.30 -11.45
CA ASN A 97 -15.75 6.67 -12.04
C ASN A 97 -14.60 5.78 -11.56
N ILE A 98 -14.88 4.58 -11.05
CA ILE A 98 -13.84 3.63 -10.65
C ILE A 98 -13.18 3.05 -11.89
N LYS A 99 -11.85 3.09 -11.89
CA LYS A 99 -10.98 2.54 -12.93
C LYS A 99 -10.03 1.53 -12.32
N HIS A 100 -9.77 0.48 -13.09
CA HIS A 100 -8.86 -0.60 -12.70
C HIS A 100 -7.57 -0.49 -13.52
N TYR A 101 -6.48 -0.14 -12.86
CA TYR A 101 -5.16 -0.03 -13.45
C TYR A 101 -4.32 -1.25 -13.14
N PHE A 102 -3.54 -1.66 -14.13
CA PHE A 102 -2.52 -2.67 -14.03
C PHE A 102 -1.18 -2.02 -14.38
N ILE A 103 -0.21 -2.08 -13.48
CA ILE A 103 1.08 -1.44 -13.64
C ILE A 103 2.16 -2.51 -13.51
N HIS A 104 3.15 -2.48 -14.39
CA HIS A 104 4.30 -3.37 -14.27
C HIS A 104 5.63 -2.66 -14.51
N ASP A 105 6.73 -3.29 -14.12
CA ASP A 105 8.09 -2.85 -14.44
C ASP A 105 8.95 -3.99 -15.00
N GLU A 106 10.19 -3.70 -15.42
CA GLU A 106 11.13 -4.71 -15.94
C GLU A 106 11.63 -5.70 -14.86
N MET A 107 11.34 -5.45 -13.59
CA MET A 107 11.79 -6.26 -12.45
C MET A 107 10.69 -7.20 -11.96
N ASP A 108 9.72 -7.49 -12.83
CA ASP A 108 8.58 -8.35 -12.56
C ASP A 108 7.67 -7.82 -11.43
N THR A 109 7.71 -6.52 -11.09
CA THR A 109 6.75 -5.95 -10.13
C THR A 109 5.43 -5.75 -10.85
N VAL A 110 4.34 -6.22 -10.25
CA VAL A 110 2.97 -6.03 -10.76
C VAL A 110 2.12 -5.36 -9.69
N ILE A 111 1.36 -4.33 -10.07
CA ILE A 111 0.48 -3.58 -9.19
C ILE A 111 -0.91 -3.47 -9.83
N ASP A 112 -1.91 -4.01 -9.14
CA ASP A 112 -3.33 -3.85 -9.43
C ASP A 112 -3.89 -2.73 -8.54
N VAL A 113 -4.49 -1.70 -9.15
CA VAL A 113 -5.07 -0.56 -8.42
C VAL A 113 -6.49 -0.28 -8.90
N LEU A 114 -7.44 -0.24 -7.98
CA LEU A 114 -8.78 0.28 -8.20
C LEU A 114 -8.87 1.66 -7.57
N ALA A 115 -9.00 2.69 -8.41
CA ALA A 115 -9.03 4.08 -7.99
C ALA A 115 -10.15 4.84 -8.70
N ASN A 116 -10.57 5.95 -8.09
CA ASN A 116 -11.51 6.89 -8.69
C ASN A 116 -10.78 7.79 -9.68
N GLY A 117 -11.20 7.75 -10.95
CA GLY A 117 -10.70 8.61 -12.00
C GLY A 117 -9.31 8.24 -12.51
N GLU A 118 -8.73 9.17 -13.28
CA GLU A 118 -7.41 9.02 -13.86
C GLU A 118 -6.29 9.37 -12.85
N PRO A 119 -5.17 8.63 -12.84
CA PRO A 119 -4.02 8.98 -12.05
C PRO A 119 -3.34 10.25 -12.55
N ARG A 120 -2.59 10.88 -11.65
CA ARG A 120 -1.76 12.05 -11.95
C ARG A 120 -0.30 11.66 -11.97
N ILE A 121 0.47 12.20 -12.90
CA ILE A 121 1.92 11.98 -12.99
C ILE A 121 2.68 13.29 -12.88
N GLU A 122 3.73 13.27 -12.05
CA GLU A 122 4.60 14.41 -11.82
C GLU A 122 6.05 14.00 -11.99
N LYS A 123 6.82 14.78 -12.76
CA LYS A 123 8.26 14.56 -12.90
C LYS A 123 8.97 15.04 -11.64
N ILE A 124 9.75 14.18 -11.02
CA ILE A 124 10.53 14.53 -9.84
C ILE A 124 11.80 15.24 -10.30
N SER A 125 12.00 16.47 -9.85
CA SER A 125 13.19 17.23 -10.17
C SER A 125 14.42 16.62 -9.46
N LYS A 126 15.62 16.71 -10.06
CA LYS A 126 16.86 16.16 -9.45
C LYS A 126 17.12 16.66 -8.02
N SER A 127 16.70 17.88 -7.69
CA SER A 127 16.78 18.41 -6.32
C SER A 127 15.88 17.64 -5.35
N GLU A 128 14.64 17.36 -5.74
CA GLU A 128 13.67 16.63 -4.92
C GLU A 128 14.06 15.16 -4.76
N SER A 129 14.58 14.50 -5.81
CA SER A 129 15.11 13.13 -5.72
C SER A 129 16.22 13.03 -4.68
N THR A 130 17.13 14.03 -4.65
CA THR A 130 18.23 14.08 -3.69
C THR A 130 17.70 14.25 -2.25
N ASP A 131 16.63 15.03 -2.08
CA ASP A 131 16.02 15.25 -0.76
C ASP A 131 15.20 14.07 -0.27
N LEU A 132 14.54 13.33 -1.18
CA LEU A 132 13.89 12.05 -0.87
C LEU A 132 14.92 11.00 -0.45
N LEU A 133 16.03 10.87 -1.18
CA LEU A 133 17.15 10.00 -0.81
C LEU A 133 17.73 10.38 0.55
N LYS A 134 17.91 11.67 0.85
CA LYS A 134 18.38 12.12 2.17
C LYS A 134 17.39 11.77 3.28
N LYS A 135 16.08 11.91 3.05
CA LYS A 135 15.04 11.53 4.01
C LYS A 135 15.06 10.02 4.27
N GLU A 136 15.16 9.22 3.21
CA GLU A 136 15.22 7.76 3.33
C GLU A 136 16.49 7.29 4.03
N VAL A 137 17.66 7.84 3.67
CA VAL A 137 18.92 7.56 4.36
C VAL A 137 18.85 7.97 5.84
N LYS A 138 18.20 9.09 6.16
CA LYS A 138 18.00 9.52 7.56
C LYS A 138 17.06 8.56 8.31
N HIS A 139 16.00 8.10 7.67
CA HIS A 139 15.08 7.11 8.23
C HIS A 139 15.79 5.77 8.50
N LEU A 140 16.52 5.25 7.52
CA LEU A 140 17.32 4.02 7.67
C LEU A 140 18.39 4.16 8.77
N LYS A 141 19.11 5.30 8.83
CA LYS A 141 20.07 5.57 9.90
C LYS A 141 19.43 5.71 11.28
N TRP A 142 18.17 6.15 11.35
CA TRP A 142 17.44 6.21 12.62
C TRP A 142 17.15 4.79 13.15
N TRP A 143 16.78 3.87 12.27
CA TRP A 143 16.58 2.45 12.60
C TRP A 143 17.88 1.72 12.94
N ASP A 144 18.99 2.09 12.31
CA ASP A 144 20.32 1.50 12.58
C ASP A 144 20.99 2.10 13.84
N ASN A 145 20.37 3.10 14.48
CA ASN A 145 20.88 3.69 15.70
C ASN A 145 20.50 2.85 16.94
N ASN A 146 21.50 2.17 17.50
CA ASN A 146 21.40 1.38 18.73
C ASN A 146 20.80 2.14 19.92
N GLU A 147 20.96 3.47 20.00
CA GLU A 147 20.33 4.28 21.04
C GLU A 147 18.81 4.35 20.86
N ASN A 148 18.31 4.48 19.63
CA ASN A 148 16.86 4.49 19.37
C ASN A 148 16.23 3.11 19.61
N ILE A 149 16.92 2.03 19.21
CA ILE A 149 16.47 0.66 19.47
C ILE A 149 16.38 0.41 20.98
N SER A 150 17.39 0.83 21.75
CA SER A 150 17.36 0.67 23.21
C SER A 150 16.27 1.52 23.88
N LEU A 151 15.95 2.71 23.34
CA LEU A 151 14.83 3.54 23.81
C LEU A 151 13.49 2.81 23.61
N ILE A 152 13.27 2.24 22.42
CA ILE A 152 12.07 1.46 22.09
C ILE A 152 11.96 0.22 22.96
N GLN A 153 13.06 -0.49 23.19
CA GLN A 153 13.10 -1.68 24.06
C GLN A 153 12.71 -1.32 25.50
N LYS A 154 13.23 -0.20 26.02
CA LYS A 154 12.89 0.29 27.36
C LYS A 154 11.40 0.68 27.46
N GLU A 155 10.87 1.38 26.47
CA GLU A 155 9.46 1.77 26.45
C GLU A 155 8.53 0.54 26.35
N LEU A 156 8.94 -0.49 25.61
CA LEU A 156 8.27 -1.80 25.58
C LEU A 156 8.31 -2.54 26.93
N GLU A 157 9.42 -2.47 27.65
CA GLU A 157 9.53 -3.04 29.00
C GLU A 157 8.61 -2.32 29.99
N ASP A 158 8.58 -0.99 29.96
CA ASP A 158 7.71 -0.17 30.80
C ASP A 158 6.22 -0.46 30.53
N LEU A 159 5.83 -0.60 29.25
CA LEU A 159 4.47 -0.97 28.87
C LEU A 159 4.08 -2.37 29.32
N ARG A 160 5.00 -3.35 29.24
CA ARG A 160 4.77 -4.71 29.73
C ARG A 160 4.60 -4.73 31.25
N ALA A 161 5.43 -3.99 31.98
CA ALA A 161 5.33 -3.88 33.43
C ALA A 161 4.00 -3.22 33.85
N TYR A 162 3.59 -2.16 33.14
CA TYR A 162 2.30 -1.51 33.36
C TYR A 162 1.12 -2.47 33.15
N LYS A 163 1.12 -3.23 32.05
CA LYS A 163 0.08 -4.22 31.76
C LYS A 163 -0.03 -5.29 32.84
N LEU A 164 1.10 -5.83 33.30
CA LEU A 164 1.13 -6.84 34.35
C LEU A 164 0.56 -6.30 35.68
N LYS A 165 0.90 -5.06 36.03
CA LYS A 165 0.37 -4.41 37.23
C LYS A 165 -1.15 -4.25 37.16
N ARG A 166 -1.68 -3.80 36.03
CA ARG A 166 -3.13 -3.70 35.77
C ARG A 166 -3.83 -5.05 35.91
N GLU A 167 -3.28 -6.10 35.33
CA GLU A 167 -3.86 -7.45 35.44
C GLU A 167 -3.88 -7.96 36.89
N GLN A 168 -2.85 -7.65 37.69
CA GLN A 168 -2.82 -7.98 39.11
C GLN A 168 -3.85 -7.19 39.93
N GLU A 169 -4.00 -5.90 39.65
CA GLU A 169 -5.01 -5.04 40.28
C GLU A 169 -6.42 -5.53 39.96
N ASP A 170 -6.70 -5.85 38.69
CA ASP A 170 -7.99 -6.39 38.26
C ASP A 170 -8.29 -7.76 38.88
N LYS A 171 -7.29 -8.64 38.97
CA LYS A 171 -7.43 -9.94 39.63
C LYS A 171 -7.75 -9.78 41.11
N LYS A 172 -7.03 -8.90 41.81
CA LYS A 172 -7.26 -8.62 43.23
C LYS A 172 -8.64 -8.02 43.47
N ALA A 173 -9.09 -7.09 42.61
CA ALA A 173 -10.42 -6.50 42.70
C ALA A 173 -11.53 -7.57 42.58
N ARG A 174 -11.37 -8.54 41.67
CA ARG A 174 -12.30 -9.67 41.53
C ARG A 174 -12.29 -10.58 42.76
N GLU A 175 -11.11 -10.88 43.31
CA GLU A 175 -10.98 -11.69 44.53
C GLU A 175 -11.63 -11.00 45.74
N ASP A 176 -11.43 -9.69 45.90
CA ASP A 176 -12.05 -8.88 46.95
C ASP A 176 -13.58 -8.81 46.80
N GLU A 177 -14.10 -8.73 45.57
CA GLU A 177 -15.54 -8.76 45.28
C GLU A 177 -16.16 -10.12 45.61
N ILE A 178 -15.51 -11.22 45.22
CA ILE A 178 -15.92 -12.59 45.57
C ILE A 178 -15.89 -12.78 47.09
N ALA A 179 -14.86 -12.31 47.78
CA ALA A 179 -14.76 -12.38 49.23
C ALA A 179 -15.89 -11.61 49.93
N ARG A 180 -16.20 -10.39 49.48
CA ARG A 180 -17.32 -9.59 50.02
C ARG A 180 -18.68 -10.28 49.80
N ASN A 181 -18.88 -10.91 48.65
CA ASN A 181 -20.11 -11.62 48.34
C ASN A 181 -20.23 -13.00 49.01
N SER A 182 -19.10 -13.58 49.49
CA SER A 182 -19.08 -14.89 50.16
C SER A 182 -19.35 -14.83 51.67
N PHE A 183 -19.27 -13.63 52.28
CA PHE A 183 -19.62 -13.40 53.70
C PHE A 183 -21.02 -12.81 53.92
N GLY A 184 -21.81 -12.66 52.85
CA GLY A 184 -23.22 -12.25 52.90
C GLY A 184 -24.19 -13.45 52.86
N PHE A 185 -24.16 -14.28 53.90
CA PHE A 185 -25.24 -15.19 54.27
C PHE A 185 -25.66 -14.91 55.71
#